data_AF-A0A9E3ZZA0-F1
#
_entry.id   AF-A0A9E3ZZA0-F1
#
_cell.length_a   1.000
_cell.length_b   1.000
_cell.length_c   1.000
_cell.angle_alpha   90.00
_cell.angle_beta   90.00
_cell.angle_gamma   90.00
#
_symmetry.space_group_name_H-M   'P 1'
#
loop_
_entity.id
_entity.type
_entity.pdbx_description
1 polymer ?
#
loop_
_entity_poly.entity_id
_entity_poly.type
_entity_poly.pdbx_seq_one_letter_code
_entity_poly.pdbx_strand_id
1 'polypeptide(L)'
;MICAKISGAAKLIVVGGPARRLELAKRMGADVTIDIEDVTTVEERTELVKSETPRGEGADVVFECAGFLPATPEGLGYVKQSGTF
;
A
#
# COMPACT_ATOMS: atom_id res chain seq x y z
N MET A 1 5.36 -8.98 -1.71
CA MET A 1 6.22 -7.84 -2.14
C MET A 1 7.37 -8.26 -3.06
N ILE A 2 8.31 -9.11 -2.62
CA ILE A 2 9.49 -9.46 -3.47
C ILE A 2 9.06 -9.95 -4.85
N CYS A 3 8.04 -10.82 -4.91
CA CYS A 3 7.49 -11.27 -6.20
C CYS A 3 7.01 -10.10 -7.06
N ALA A 4 6.33 -9.10 -6.49
CA ALA A 4 5.90 -7.92 -7.24
C ALA A 4 7.09 -7.11 -7.78
N LYS A 5 8.17 -6.94 -7.00
CA LYS A 5 9.40 -6.28 -7.48
C LYS A 5 10.03 -7.06 -8.64
N ILE A 6 10.18 -8.37 -8.49
CA ILE A 6 10.77 -9.25 -9.51
C ILE A 6 9.88 -9.28 -10.78
N SER A 7 8.56 -9.23 -10.61
CA SER A 7 7.59 -9.12 -11.71
C SER A 7 7.57 -7.75 -12.39
N GLY A 8 8.43 -6.81 -11.99
CA GLY A 8 8.58 -5.52 -12.66
C GLY A 8 7.68 -4.41 -12.14
N ALA A 9 7.16 -4.50 -10.91
CA ALA A 9 6.45 -3.38 -10.30
C ALA A 9 7.34 -2.14 -10.22
N ALA A 10 6.91 -1.06 -10.86
CA ALA A 10 7.64 0.20 -10.92
C ALA A 10 7.73 0.89 -9.54
N LYS A 11 6.67 0.77 -8.74
CA LYS A 11 6.57 1.35 -7.40
C LYS A 11 5.86 0.40 -6.45
N LEU A 12 6.39 0.23 -5.24
CA LEU A 12 5.83 -0.59 -4.19
C LEU A 12 5.51 0.28 -2.97
N ILE A 13 4.22 0.33 -2.64
CA ILE A 13 3.70 1.03 -1.46
C ILE A 13 3.24 -0.03 -0.46
N VAL A 14 3.67 0.09 0.80
CA VAL A 14 3.17 -0.76 1.90
C VAL A 14 2.44 0.08 2.90
N VAL A 15 1.21 -0.29 3.18
CA VAL A 15 0.46 0.24 4.32
C VAL A 15 0.40 -0.85 5.38
N GLY A 16 0.71 -0.51 6.62
CA GLY A 16 0.63 -1.46 7.73
C GLY A 16 1.37 -0.97 8.95
N GLY A 17 1.75 -1.90 9.81
CA GLY A 17 2.52 -1.60 11.01
C GLY A 17 2.90 -2.88 11.74
N PRO A 18 3.62 -2.76 12.87
CA PRO A 18 4.24 -1.53 13.38
C PRO A 18 5.51 -1.14 12.60
N ALA A 19 6.04 0.06 12.83
CA ALA A 19 7.21 0.65 12.15
C ALA A 19 8.37 -0.32 11.89
N ARG A 20 8.75 -1.15 12.87
CA ARG A 20 9.83 -2.16 12.72
C ARG A 20 9.61 -3.14 11.55
N ARG A 21 8.35 -3.47 11.22
CA ARG A 21 8.03 -4.33 10.07
C ARG A 21 8.13 -3.57 8.76
N LEU A 22 7.80 -2.28 8.78
CA LEU A 22 7.94 -1.40 7.63
C LEU A 22 9.41 -1.11 7.29
N GLU A 23 10.28 -1.02 8.30
CA GLU A 23 11.73 -0.95 8.07
C GLU A 23 12.25 -2.17 7.30
N LEU A 24 11.79 -3.36 7.66
CA LEU A 24 12.09 -4.58 6.91
C LEU A 24 11.52 -4.51 5.49
N ALA A 25 10.28 -4.03 5.32
CA ALA A 25 9.67 -3.84 4.02
C ALA A 25 10.51 -2.92 3.10
N LYS A 26 11.02 -1.79 3.64
CA LYS A 26 11.96 -0.91 2.91
C LYS A 26 13.23 -1.65 2.48
N ARG A 27 13.84 -2.43 3.38
CA ARG A 27 15.02 -3.26 3.04
C ARG A 27 14.72 -4.32 1.96
N MET A 28 13.47 -4.77 1.88
CA MET A 28 13.00 -5.73 0.86
C MET A 28 12.57 -5.06 -0.45
N GLY A 29 12.68 -3.73 -0.57
CA GLY A 29 12.43 -2.97 -1.80
C GLY A 29 11.11 -2.22 -1.85
N ALA A 30 10.44 -1.99 -0.71
CA ALA A 30 9.35 -1.01 -0.65
C ALA A 30 9.88 0.39 -0.94
N ASP A 31 9.25 1.09 -1.88
CA ASP A 31 9.60 2.47 -2.23
C ASP A 31 8.94 3.44 -1.23
N VAL A 32 7.72 3.12 -0.78
CA VAL A 32 6.96 3.90 0.20
C VAL A 32 6.40 2.98 1.28
N THR A 33 6.42 3.44 2.52
CA THR A 33 5.73 2.78 3.64
C THR A 33 4.89 3.78 4.41
N ILE A 34 3.67 3.40 4.76
CA ILE A 34 2.73 4.20 5.55
C ILE A 34 2.43 3.41 6.83
N ASP A 35 2.78 3.97 7.98
CA ASP A 35 2.47 3.38 9.28
C ASP A 35 1.06 3.74 9.71
N ILE A 36 0.27 2.72 10.03
CA ILE A 36 -1.10 2.89 10.54
C ILE A 36 -1.14 3.46 11.96
N GLU A 37 -0.05 3.37 12.71
CA GLU A 37 0.09 3.97 14.04
C GLU A 37 0.31 5.49 13.95
N ASP A 38 1.00 5.96 12.90
CA ASP A 38 1.24 7.38 12.63
C ASP A 38 0.06 8.02 11.88
N VAL A 39 -0.45 7.34 10.85
CA VAL A 39 -1.56 7.80 10.01
C VAL A 39 -2.82 7.02 10.39
N THR A 40 -3.57 7.54 11.33
CA THR A 40 -4.62 6.77 12.04
C THR A 40 -5.93 6.65 11.26
N THR A 41 -6.21 7.57 10.33
CA THR A 41 -7.46 7.57 9.55
C THR A 41 -7.29 6.84 8.21
N VAL A 42 -8.33 6.11 7.77
CA VAL A 42 -8.32 5.38 6.49
C VAL A 42 -8.27 6.36 5.31
N GLU A 43 -8.94 7.49 5.45
CA GLU A 43 -9.05 8.55 4.46
C GLU A 43 -7.66 9.14 4.18
N GLU A 44 -6.92 9.53 5.21
CA GLU A 44 -5.57 10.08 5.08
C GLU A 44 -4.59 9.05 4.48
N ARG A 45 -4.67 7.78 4.90
CA ARG A 45 -3.87 6.71 4.29
C ARG A 45 -4.19 6.53 2.80
N THR A 46 -5.47 6.59 2.43
CA THR A 46 -5.91 6.49 1.04
C THR A 46 -5.39 7.65 0.19
N GLU A 47 -5.44 8.87 0.72
CA GLU A 47 -4.90 10.07 0.06
C GLU A 47 -3.38 9.97 -0.14
N LEU A 48 -2.65 9.48 0.87
CA LEU A 48 -1.21 9.22 0.77
C LEU A 48 -0.88 8.13 -0.26
N VAL A 49 -1.65 7.05 -0.32
CA VAL A 49 -1.45 6.04 -1.36
C VAL A 49 -1.67 6.64 -2.74
N LYS A 50 -2.74 7.43 -2.91
CA LYS A 50 -3.06 8.05 -4.20
C LYS A 50 -2.03 9.10 -4.61
N SER A 51 -1.55 9.94 -3.70
CA SER A 51 -0.55 10.96 -4.01
C SER A 51 0.77 10.36 -4.53
N GLU A 52 1.06 9.11 -4.14
CA GLU A 52 2.22 8.36 -4.60
C GLU A 52 2.00 7.67 -5.97
N THR A 53 0.82 7.79 -6.58
CA THR A 53 0.46 7.15 -7.86
C THR A 53 0.32 8.19 -8.98
N PRO A 54 0.54 7.80 -10.26
CA PRO A 54 0.35 8.72 -11.38
C PRO A 54 -1.06 9.32 -11.39
N ARG A 55 -1.14 10.65 -11.48
CA ARG A 55 -2.39 11.42 -11.53
C ARG A 55 -3.33 11.22 -10.32
N GLY A 56 -2.87 10.62 -9.23
CA GLY A 56 -3.71 10.40 -8.05
C GLY A 56 -4.76 9.29 -8.22
N GLU A 57 -4.62 8.41 -9.21
CA GLU A 57 -5.68 7.47 -9.59
C GLU A 57 -5.76 6.23 -8.68
N GLY A 58 -4.71 5.92 -7.93
CA GLY A 58 -4.59 4.70 -7.13
C GLY A 58 -3.67 3.65 -7.74
N ALA A 59 -3.49 2.53 -7.04
CA ALA A 59 -2.59 1.46 -7.43
C ALA A 59 -3.21 0.55 -8.51
N ASP A 60 -2.38 0.05 -9.43
CA ASP A 60 -2.79 -0.92 -10.46
C ASP A 60 -3.21 -2.26 -9.87
N VAL A 61 -2.47 -2.72 -8.86
CA VAL A 61 -2.70 -3.99 -8.15
C VAL A 61 -2.50 -3.74 -6.67
N VAL A 62 -3.44 -4.18 -5.85
CA VAL A 62 -3.35 -4.15 -4.39
C VAL A 62 -3.43 -5.59 -3.89
N PHE A 63 -2.69 -5.89 -2.82
CA PHE A 63 -2.76 -7.17 -2.12
C PHE A 63 -3.14 -6.90 -0.67
N GLU A 64 -4.23 -7.50 -0.20
CA GLU A 64 -4.56 -7.54 1.23
C GLU A 64 -3.79 -8.70 1.88
N CYS A 65 -2.98 -8.40 2.89
CA CYS A 65 -2.15 -9.40 3.58
C CYS A 65 -2.10 -9.16 5.10
N ALA A 66 -2.91 -8.24 5.63
CA ALA A 66 -3.00 -7.94 7.05
C ALA A 66 -3.86 -8.98 7.80
N GLY A 67 -4.79 -9.65 7.11
CA GLY A 67 -5.70 -10.61 7.75
C GLY A 67 -6.64 -9.94 8.76
N PHE A 68 -6.89 -8.64 8.58
CA PHE A 68 -7.73 -7.80 9.43
C PHE A 68 -8.93 -7.34 8.63
N LEU A 69 -10.15 -7.68 9.07
CA LEU A 69 -11.37 -7.48 8.27
C LEU A 69 -11.55 -6.05 7.72
N PRO A 70 -11.30 -4.97 8.49
CA PRO A 70 -11.38 -3.61 7.97
C PRO A 70 -10.33 -3.24 6.91
N ALA A 71 -9.24 -3.99 6.79
CA ALA A 71 -8.21 -3.73 5.78
C ALA A 71 -8.69 -4.03 4.35
N THR A 72 -9.68 -4.92 4.18
CA THR A 72 -10.25 -5.24 2.86
C THR A 72 -10.96 -4.04 2.22
N PRO A 73 -11.99 -3.41 2.85
CA PRO A 73 -12.64 -2.24 2.26
C PRO A 73 -11.70 -1.04 2.11
N GLU A 74 -10.75 -0.86 3.04
CA GLU A 74 -9.71 0.16 2.92
C GLU A 74 -8.83 -0.08 1.69
N GLY A 75 -8.33 -1.30 1.52
CA GLY A 75 -7.47 -1.67 0.40
C GLY A 75 -8.18 -1.53 -0.96
N LEU A 76 -9.50 -1.78 -1.04
CA LEU A 76 -10.29 -1.50 -2.24
C LEU A 76 -10.29 -0.01 -2.60
N GLY A 77 -10.21 0.89 -1.62
CA GLY A 77 -10.11 2.33 -1.83
C GLY A 77 -8.77 2.78 -2.42
N TYR A 78 -7.73 1.95 -2.31
CA TYR A 78 -6.41 2.20 -2.87
C TYR A 78 -6.33 1.83 -4.36
N VAL A 79 -7.18 0.92 -4.83
CA VAL A 79 -7.14 0.39 -6.21
C VAL A 79 -7.70 1.43 -7.17
N LYS A 80 -7.01 1.63 -8.29
CA LYS A 80 -7.51 2.50 -9.35
C LYS A 80 -8.70 1.89 -10.07
N GLN A 81 -9.43 2.71 -10.84
CA GLN A 81 -10.45 2.18 -11.76
C GLN A 81 -9.82 1.16 -12.73
N SER A 82 -10.47 0.00 -12.86
CA SER A 82 -9.99 -1.14 -13.66
C SER A 82 -8.68 -1.77 -13.16
N GLY A 83 -8.28 -1.53 -11.90
CA GLY A 83 -7.19 -2.25 -11.23
C GLY A 83 -7.62 -3.63 -10.71
N THR A 84 -6.69 -4.30 -10.03
CA THR A 84 -6.89 -5.62 -9.42
C THR A 84 -6.67 -5.56 -7.90
N PHE A 85 -7.48 -6.30 -7.16
CA PHE A 85 -7.40 -6.48 -5.71
C PHE A 85 -7.34 -7.98 -5.38
#